data_AF-A0A832GN39-F1
#
_entry.id   AF-A0A832GN39-F1
#
_cell.length_a   1.000
_cell.length_b   1.000
_cell.length_c   1.000
_cell.angle_alpha   90.00
_cell.angle_beta   90.00
_cell.angle_gamma   90.00
#
_symmetry.space_group_name_H-M   'P 1'
#
loop_
_entity.id
_entity.type
_entity.pdbx_description
1 polymer ?
#
loop_
_entity_poly.entity_id
_entity_poly.type
_entity_poly.pdbx_seq_one_letter_code
_entity_poly.pdbx_strand_id
1 'polypeptide(L)'
;MRKNLTIYLSLSTVFAGLVAVSTMIIRIPVAATGGYINIGDAMIFICALTFGSIIGGLAGGIGSAIADMIGYPAYAPFTLIIKGLEGFSAGFIKDGKNIKRDLLAWGTGSSIMVIGYFIVESYIMKLGVAAALVEVPGNLFQVFFGGLVGIPVTKILRKRLANISTLKPFLERFSS
;
A
#
# COMPACT_ATOMS: atom_id res chain seq x y z
N MET A 1 -8.33 -17.22 19.42
CA MET A 1 -7.36 -17.23 18.30
C MET A 1 -8.00 -17.44 16.91
N ARG A 2 -8.74 -18.54 16.64
CA ARG A 2 -9.30 -18.81 15.28
C ARG A 2 -10.20 -17.71 14.69
N LYS A 3 -11.10 -17.10 15.47
CA LYS A 3 -12.00 -16.02 14.98
C LYS A 3 -11.23 -14.78 14.48
N ASN A 4 -10.07 -14.49 15.07
CA ASN A 4 -9.26 -13.34 14.63
C ASN A 4 -8.63 -13.68 13.28
N LEU A 5 -8.04 -14.88 13.13
CA LEU A 5 -7.43 -15.30 11.88
C LEU A 5 -8.39 -15.22 10.68
N THR A 6 -9.63 -15.70 10.83
CA THR A 6 -10.63 -15.63 9.74
C THR A 6 -10.91 -14.19 9.30
N ILE A 7 -11.00 -13.25 10.25
CA ILE A 7 -11.20 -11.83 9.95
C ILE A 7 -10.00 -11.26 9.18
N TYR A 8 -8.78 -11.50 9.68
CA TYR A 8 -7.56 -10.99 9.06
C TYR A 8 -7.41 -11.52 7.63
N LEU A 9 -7.65 -12.81 7.40
CA LEU A 9 -7.61 -13.41 6.06
C LEU A 9 -8.70 -12.82 5.16
N SER A 10 -9.95 -12.76 5.62
CA SER A 10 -11.07 -12.26 4.80
C SER A 10 -10.84 -10.81 4.37
N LEU A 11 -10.43 -9.94 5.29
CA LEU A 11 -10.10 -8.56 4.97
C LEU A 11 -8.90 -8.47 4.02
N SER A 12 -7.82 -9.20 4.30
CA SER A 12 -6.62 -9.17 3.46
C SER A 12 -6.94 -9.59 2.03
N THR A 13 -7.76 -10.62 1.81
CA THR A 13 -8.18 -11.07 0.48
C THR A 13 -9.03 -10.03 -0.25
N VAL A 14 -10.05 -9.48 0.41
CA VAL A 14 -10.92 -8.45 -0.19
C VAL A 14 -10.11 -7.21 -0.56
N PHE A 15 -9.26 -6.75 0.36
CA PHE A 15 -8.44 -5.56 0.12
C PHE A 15 -7.30 -5.81 -0.85
N ALA A 16 -6.72 -7.01 -0.93
CA ALA A 16 -5.80 -7.35 -2.00
C ALA A 16 -6.46 -7.21 -3.38
N GLY A 17 -7.71 -7.66 -3.53
CA GLY A 17 -8.49 -7.45 -4.75
C GLY A 17 -8.71 -5.97 -5.07
N LEU A 18 -9.07 -5.16 -4.06
CA LEU A 18 -9.24 -3.71 -4.23
C LEU A 18 -7.94 -3.00 -4.58
N VAL A 19 -6.82 -3.38 -3.96
CA VAL A 19 -5.49 -2.86 -4.30
C VAL A 19 -5.15 -3.23 -5.74
N ALA A 20 -5.30 -4.49 -6.14
CA ALA A 20 -5.04 -4.93 -7.51
C ALA A 20 -5.83 -4.11 -8.54
N VAL A 21 -7.14 -3.94 -8.32
CA VAL A 21 -7.97 -3.11 -9.18
C VAL A 21 -7.47 -1.67 -9.20
N SER A 22 -7.24 -1.06 -8.03
CA SER A 22 -6.78 0.34 -7.93
C SER A 22 -5.45 0.58 -8.65
N THR A 23 -4.53 -0.39 -8.58
CA THR A 23 -3.24 -0.39 -9.29
C THR A 23 -3.43 -0.47 -10.81
N MET A 24 -4.49 -1.12 -11.28
CA MET A 24 -4.75 -1.32 -12.71
C MET A 24 -5.62 -0.22 -13.37
N ILE A 25 -6.46 0.51 -12.62
CA ILE A 25 -7.39 1.50 -13.21
C ILE A 25 -6.61 2.62 -13.94
N ILE A 26 -5.66 3.25 -13.25
CA ILE A 26 -4.81 4.29 -13.83
C ILE A 26 -3.37 3.81 -13.70
N ARG A 27 -2.81 3.38 -14.84
CA ARG A 27 -1.39 3.06 -14.98
C ARG A 27 -0.79 3.73 -16.21
N ILE A 28 0.34 4.39 -16.03
CA ILE A 28 1.07 5.11 -17.07
C ILE A 28 2.41 4.39 -17.29
N PRO A 29 2.61 3.72 -18.43
CA PRO A 29 3.85 3.01 -18.72
C PRO A 29 5.08 3.94 -18.73
N VAL A 30 6.20 3.45 -18.21
CA VAL A 30 7.49 4.15 -18.23
C VAL A 30 8.45 3.38 -19.13
N ALA A 31 8.73 3.91 -20.32
CA ALA A 31 9.55 3.22 -21.32
C ALA A 31 11.01 2.97 -20.87
N ALA A 32 11.56 3.85 -20.02
CA ALA A 32 12.95 3.77 -19.58
C ALA A 32 13.24 2.54 -18.70
N THR A 33 12.26 2.10 -17.92
CA THR A 33 12.42 0.98 -16.98
C THR A 33 11.64 -0.26 -17.42
N GLY A 34 10.65 -0.07 -18.29
CA GLY A 34 9.65 -1.10 -18.59
C GLY A 34 8.63 -1.26 -17.46
N GLY A 35 8.62 -0.35 -16.47
CA GLY A 35 7.67 -0.27 -15.38
C GLY A 35 6.48 0.65 -15.68
N TYR A 36 5.80 1.10 -14.62
CA TYR A 36 4.64 1.98 -14.74
C TYR A 36 4.31 2.71 -13.43
N ILE A 37 3.74 3.91 -13.60
CA ILE A 37 3.22 4.73 -12.51
C ILE A 37 1.74 4.40 -12.30
N ASN A 38 1.29 4.18 -11.07
CA ASN A 38 -0.11 3.93 -10.75
C ASN A 38 -0.63 4.73 -9.56
N ILE A 39 -1.92 4.58 -9.23
CA ILE A 39 -2.59 5.25 -8.11
C ILE A 39 -2.99 4.29 -6.98
N GLY A 40 -2.52 3.05 -7.03
CA GLY A 40 -2.89 1.97 -6.11
C GLY A 40 -2.48 2.24 -4.66
N ASP A 41 -1.44 3.04 -4.44
CA ASP A 41 -0.90 3.38 -3.11
C ASP A 41 -1.93 4.02 -2.20
N ALA A 42 -2.90 4.75 -2.76
CA ALA A 42 -4.03 5.26 -2.00
C ALA A 42 -4.79 4.14 -1.29
N MET A 43 -5.06 3.03 -1.98
CA MET A 43 -5.74 1.89 -1.38
C MET A 43 -4.86 1.18 -0.35
N ILE A 44 -3.55 1.08 -0.59
CA ILE A 44 -2.59 0.50 0.36
C ILE A 44 -2.61 1.28 1.67
N PHE A 45 -2.47 2.62 1.61
CA PHE A 45 -2.52 3.47 2.80
C PHE A 45 -3.89 3.44 3.49
N ILE A 46 -5.00 3.40 2.75
CA ILE A 46 -6.34 3.21 3.35
C ILE A 46 -6.40 1.93 4.17
N CYS A 47 -5.91 0.82 3.62
CA CYS A 47 -5.93 -0.47 4.28
C CYS A 47 -5.02 -0.49 5.51
N ALA A 48 -3.78 -0.03 5.35
CA ALA A 48 -2.77 0.00 6.40
C ALA A 48 -3.19 0.88 7.58
N LEU A 49 -3.61 2.11 7.30
CA LEU A 49 -4.00 3.04 8.34
C LEU A 49 -5.33 2.62 8.98
N THR A 50 -6.27 2.02 8.25
CA THR A 50 -7.55 1.58 8.85
C THR A 50 -7.39 0.29 9.67
N PHE A 51 -6.76 -0.73 9.09
CA PHE A 51 -6.79 -2.11 9.63
C PHE A 51 -5.43 -2.62 10.15
N GLY A 52 -4.36 -1.84 10.04
CA GLY A 52 -3.06 -2.16 10.63
C GLY A 52 -2.13 -2.97 9.73
N SER A 53 -0.96 -3.31 10.29
CA SER A 53 0.21 -3.80 9.55
C SER A 53 -0.04 -5.08 8.76
N ILE A 54 -0.67 -6.09 9.35
CA ILE A 54 -0.90 -7.38 8.69
C ILE A 54 -1.78 -7.23 7.46
N ILE A 55 -2.93 -6.53 7.59
CA ILE A 55 -3.86 -6.34 6.48
C ILE A 55 -3.27 -5.38 5.45
N GLY A 56 -2.65 -4.28 5.90
CA GLY A 56 -1.98 -3.32 5.01
C GLY A 56 -0.88 -3.98 4.17
N GLY A 57 -0.02 -4.78 4.78
CA GLY A 57 1.07 -5.47 4.08
C GLY A 57 0.59 -6.58 3.16
N LEU A 58 -0.34 -7.43 3.61
CA LEU A 58 -0.89 -8.49 2.74
C LEU A 58 -1.68 -7.91 1.56
N ALA A 59 -2.54 -6.91 1.81
CA ALA A 59 -3.31 -6.27 0.74
C ALA A 59 -2.39 -5.53 -0.25
N GLY A 60 -1.44 -4.75 0.27
CA GLY A 60 -0.51 -3.96 -0.54
C GLY A 60 0.39 -4.82 -1.41
N GLY A 61 1.07 -5.80 -0.81
CA GLY A 61 1.97 -6.70 -1.51
C GLY A 61 1.24 -7.61 -2.50
N ILE A 62 0.27 -8.39 -2.03
CA ILE A 62 -0.41 -9.39 -2.87
C ILE A 62 -1.24 -8.71 -3.97
N GLY A 63 -1.99 -7.66 -3.62
CA GLY A 63 -2.82 -6.95 -4.59
C GLY A 63 -2.00 -6.33 -5.70
N SER A 64 -0.94 -5.61 -5.36
CA SER A 64 -0.08 -4.97 -6.37
C SER A 64 0.70 -6.00 -7.19
N ALA A 65 1.17 -7.10 -6.59
CA ALA A 65 1.83 -8.17 -7.32
C ALA A 65 0.90 -8.87 -8.31
N ILE A 66 -0.39 -9.05 -7.97
CA ILE A 66 -1.39 -9.57 -8.91
C ILE A 66 -1.56 -8.61 -10.09
N ALA A 67 -1.61 -7.29 -9.84
CA ALA A 67 -1.69 -6.30 -10.92
C ALA A 67 -0.48 -6.39 -11.85
N ASP A 68 0.73 -6.57 -11.30
CA ASP A 68 1.96 -6.74 -12.09
C ASP A 68 1.98 -8.04 -12.88
N MET A 69 1.47 -9.14 -12.34
CA MET A 69 1.31 -10.36 -13.12
C MET A 69 0.46 -10.14 -14.38
N ILE A 70 -0.43 -9.13 -14.37
CA ILE A 70 -1.29 -8.73 -15.48
C ILE A 70 -0.66 -7.52 -16.21
N GLY A 71 0.55 -7.69 -16.75
CA GLY A 71 1.15 -6.77 -17.72
C GLY A 71 2.61 -6.38 -17.47
N TYR A 72 3.11 -6.56 -16.25
CA TYR A 72 4.46 -6.23 -15.82
C TYR A 72 5.10 -7.34 -14.95
N PRO A 73 5.05 -8.62 -15.37
CA PRO A 73 5.30 -9.77 -14.50
C PRO A 73 6.72 -9.81 -13.91
N ALA A 74 7.70 -9.17 -14.56
CA ALA A 74 9.06 -9.04 -14.03
C ALA A 74 9.12 -8.28 -12.69
N TYR A 75 8.18 -7.35 -12.46
CA TYR A 75 8.09 -6.56 -11.24
C TYR A 75 7.36 -7.28 -10.11
N ALA A 76 6.47 -8.23 -10.41
CA ALA A 76 5.60 -8.89 -9.44
C ALA A 76 6.29 -9.39 -8.14
N PRO A 77 7.43 -10.12 -8.17
CA PRO A 77 8.08 -10.57 -6.95
C PRO A 77 8.64 -9.41 -6.10
N PHE A 78 9.12 -8.34 -6.75
CA PHE A 78 9.67 -7.17 -6.08
C PHE A 78 8.55 -6.31 -5.50
N THR A 79 7.48 -6.11 -6.27
CA THR A 79 6.27 -5.41 -5.84
C THR A 79 5.63 -6.08 -4.64
N LEU A 80 5.56 -7.41 -4.62
CA LEU A 80 5.06 -8.17 -3.46
C LEU A 80 5.79 -7.77 -2.17
N ILE A 81 7.11 -7.64 -2.24
CA ILE A 81 7.96 -7.30 -1.10
C ILE A 81 7.85 -5.80 -0.79
N ILE A 82 8.06 -4.93 -1.78
CA ILE A 82 8.12 -3.48 -1.59
C ILE A 82 6.78 -2.93 -1.11
N LYS A 83 5.70 -3.20 -1.84
CA LYS A 83 4.34 -2.73 -1.48
C LYS A 83 3.83 -3.45 -0.21
N GLY A 84 4.28 -4.68 0.02
CA GLY A 84 4.03 -5.39 1.27
C GLY A 84 4.67 -4.69 2.48
N LEU A 85 5.93 -4.29 2.36
CA LEU A 85 6.64 -3.56 3.41
C LEU A 85 6.11 -2.12 3.58
N GLU A 86 5.71 -1.45 2.50
CA GLU A 86 5.03 -0.16 2.52
C GLU A 86 3.76 -0.22 3.39
N GLY A 87 2.84 -1.13 3.06
CA GLY A 87 1.59 -1.29 3.80
C GLY A 87 1.80 -1.79 5.23
N PHE A 88 2.74 -2.72 5.44
CA PHE A 88 3.05 -3.24 6.76
C PHE A 88 3.61 -2.17 7.69
N SER A 89 4.60 -1.40 7.23
CA SER A 89 5.26 -0.35 8.02
C SER A 89 4.31 0.78 8.37
N ALA A 90 3.51 1.26 7.40
CA ALA A 90 2.49 2.27 7.66
C ALA A 90 1.46 1.77 8.69
N GLY A 91 1.01 0.53 8.53
CA GLY A 91 0.04 -0.08 9.43
C GLY A 91 0.59 -0.40 10.81
N PHE A 92 1.92 -0.50 10.97
CA PHE A 92 2.60 -0.71 12.25
C PHE A 92 2.79 0.60 13.01
N ILE A 93 3.06 1.70 12.29
CA ILE A 93 3.33 3.00 12.91
C ILE A 93 2.04 3.70 13.34
N LYS A 94 0.93 3.52 12.61
CA LYS A 94 -0.34 4.19 12.89
C LYS A 94 -0.85 3.90 14.31
N ASP A 95 -1.50 4.89 14.92
CA ASP A 95 -2.10 4.77 16.26
C ASP A 95 -3.63 4.92 16.26
N GLY A 96 -4.23 5.17 15.09
CA GLY A 96 -5.67 5.35 14.92
C GLY A 96 -6.24 6.66 15.48
N LYS A 97 -5.42 7.50 16.12
CA LYS A 97 -5.85 8.64 16.96
C LYS A 97 -5.30 9.97 16.46
N ASN A 98 -4.05 9.98 16.02
CA ASN A 98 -3.31 11.21 15.73
C ASN A 98 -2.93 11.29 14.25
N ILE A 99 -3.38 12.37 13.61
CA ILE A 99 -3.03 12.67 12.21
C ILE A 99 -1.51 12.77 11.99
N LYS A 100 -0.75 13.24 12.98
CA LYS A 100 0.71 13.30 12.90
C LYS A 100 1.33 11.90 12.82
N ARG A 101 0.71 10.93 13.49
CA ARG A 101 1.16 9.54 13.45
C ARG A 101 0.79 8.88 12.12
N ASP A 102 -0.38 9.18 11.58
CA ASP A 102 -0.76 8.75 10.22
C ASP A 102 0.16 9.36 9.15
N LEU A 103 0.58 10.62 9.29
CA LEU A 103 1.57 11.26 8.41
C LEU A 103 2.95 10.62 8.53
N LEU A 104 3.38 10.27 9.74
CA LEU A 104 4.63 9.53 9.94
C LEU A 104 4.57 8.14 9.31
N ALA A 105 3.47 7.41 9.53
CA ALA A 105 3.21 6.11 8.93
C ALA A 105 3.25 6.17 7.41
N TRP A 106 2.56 7.15 6.81
CA TRP A 106 2.58 7.40 5.38
C TRP A 106 4.00 7.72 4.89
N GLY A 107 4.72 8.63 5.54
CA GLY A 107 6.08 9.00 5.14
C GLY A 107 7.06 7.82 5.18
N THR A 108 6.97 6.97 6.21
CA THR A 108 7.81 5.77 6.31
C THR A 108 7.49 4.75 5.22
N GLY A 109 6.21 4.42 5.00
CA GLY A 109 5.80 3.51 3.93
C GLY A 109 6.20 4.03 2.55
N SER A 110 6.01 5.33 2.32
CA SER A 110 6.39 6.02 1.08
C SER A 110 7.89 5.95 0.81
N SER A 111 8.70 6.10 1.85
CA SER A 111 10.17 6.02 1.73
C SER A 111 10.59 4.60 1.35
N ILE A 112 9.99 3.58 1.97
CA ILE A 112 10.23 2.17 1.62
C ILE A 112 9.86 1.90 0.16
N MET A 113 8.72 2.42 -0.29
CA MET A 113 8.26 2.26 -1.66
C MET A 113 9.27 2.85 -2.66
N VAL A 114 9.55 4.15 -2.54
CA VAL A 114 10.41 4.87 -3.51
C VAL A 114 11.84 4.32 -3.51
N ILE A 115 12.42 4.09 -2.34
CA ILE A 115 13.79 3.55 -2.22
C ILE A 115 13.83 2.08 -2.71
N GLY A 116 12.80 1.29 -2.40
CA GLY A 116 12.71 -0.11 -2.81
C GLY A 116 12.72 -0.27 -4.32
N TYR A 117 11.86 0.46 -5.04
CA TYR A 117 11.83 0.42 -6.51
C TYR A 117 13.14 0.93 -7.10
N PHE A 118 13.68 2.05 -6.59
CA PHE A 118 14.95 2.59 -7.07
C PHE A 118 16.10 1.56 -6.96
N ILE A 119 16.22 0.86 -5.83
CA ILE A 119 17.25 -0.17 -5.63
C ILE A 119 17.02 -1.36 -6.57
N VAL A 120 15.78 -1.84 -6.67
CA VAL A 120 15.44 -2.99 -7.52
C VAL A 120 15.73 -2.69 -8.98
N GLU A 121 15.24 -1.56 -9.50
CA GLU A 121 15.45 -1.15 -10.89
C GLU A 121 16.93 -0.92 -11.19
N SER A 122 17.63 -0.20 -10.32
CA SER A 122 19.04 0.15 -10.52
C SER A 122 19.93 -1.08 -10.54
N TYR A 123 19.80 -1.97 -9.54
CA TYR A 123 20.82 -2.97 -9.24
C TYR A 123 20.36 -4.41 -9.43
N ILE A 124 19.11 -4.74 -9.09
CA ILE A 124 18.62 -6.12 -9.13
C ILE A 124 18.15 -6.48 -10.54
N MET A 125 17.36 -5.61 -11.16
CA MET A 125 16.95 -5.72 -12.56
C MET A 125 18.02 -5.25 -13.53
N LYS A 126 19.10 -4.62 -13.02
CA LYS A 126 20.26 -4.17 -13.79
C LYS A 126 19.91 -3.19 -14.92
N LEU A 127 18.89 -2.36 -14.72
CA LEU A 127 18.49 -1.31 -15.67
C LEU A 127 19.46 -0.11 -15.61
N GLY A 128 20.17 0.02 -14.48
CA GLY A 128 21.12 1.09 -14.24
C GLY A 128 20.48 2.32 -13.58
N VAL A 129 21.30 3.07 -12.84
CA VAL A 129 20.85 4.22 -12.04
C VAL A 129 20.15 5.29 -12.89
N ALA A 130 20.65 5.54 -14.10
CA ALA A 130 20.06 6.56 -14.99
C ALA A 130 18.62 6.21 -15.39
N ALA A 131 18.33 4.94 -15.67
CA ALA A 131 16.97 4.49 -16.00
C ALA A 131 16.05 4.56 -14.78
N ALA A 132 16.50 4.07 -13.62
CA ALA A 132 15.72 4.09 -12.38
C ALA A 132 15.36 5.52 -11.93
N LEU A 133 16.26 6.49 -12.12
CA LEU A 133 15.99 7.90 -11.80
C LEU A 133 14.84 8.51 -12.62
N VAL A 134 14.53 7.97 -13.80
CA VAL A 134 13.39 8.42 -14.62
C VAL A 134 12.05 8.07 -13.95
N GLU A 135 11.98 6.96 -13.22
CA GLU A 135 10.75 6.49 -12.56
C GLU A 135 10.53 7.15 -11.18
N VAL A 136 11.58 7.64 -10.54
CA VAL A 136 11.51 8.28 -9.20
C VAL A 136 10.48 9.41 -9.10
N PRO A 137 10.39 10.40 -10.03
CA PRO A 137 9.34 11.42 -9.98
C PRO A 137 7.93 10.82 -10.05
N GLY A 138 7.76 9.76 -10.83
CA GLY A 138 6.52 9.00 -10.91
C GLY A 138 6.19 8.31 -9.60
N ASN A 139 7.14 7.59 -9.01
CA ASN A 139 6.99 6.95 -7.71
C ASN A 139 6.67 7.94 -6.59
N LEU A 140 7.30 9.11 -6.58
CA LEU A 140 6.97 10.21 -5.66
C LEU A 140 5.52 10.69 -5.84
N PHE A 141 5.04 10.76 -7.08
CA PHE A 141 3.64 11.08 -7.35
C PHE A 141 2.69 10.00 -6.81
N GLN A 142 3.01 8.71 -6.95
CA GLN A 142 2.17 7.61 -6.44
C GLN A 142 1.96 7.75 -4.93
N VAL A 143 3.04 7.91 -4.17
CA VAL A 143 2.95 8.05 -2.71
C VAL A 143 2.33 9.36 -2.28
N PHE A 144 2.58 10.45 -3.00
CA PHE A 144 1.93 11.73 -2.76
C PHE A 144 0.42 11.61 -2.91
N PHE A 145 -0.05 11.02 -4.02
CA PHE A 145 -1.47 10.74 -4.24
C PHE A 145 -2.01 9.79 -3.16
N GLY A 146 -1.22 8.78 -2.80
CA GLY A 146 -1.52 7.83 -1.74
C GLY A 146 -1.79 8.48 -0.39
N GLY A 147 -0.99 9.46 0.01
CA GLY A 147 -1.20 10.26 1.22
C GLY A 147 -2.37 11.23 1.08
N LEU A 148 -2.44 11.94 -0.05
CA LEU A 148 -3.47 12.96 -0.34
C LEU A 148 -4.89 12.37 -0.28
N VAL A 149 -5.09 11.17 -0.83
CA VAL A 149 -6.38 10.48 -0.81
C VAL A 149 -6.51 9.57 0.40
N GLY A 150 -5.47 8.80 0.71
CA GLY A 150 -5.56 7.72 1.68
C GLY A 150 -5.79 8.19 3.11
N ILE A 151 -5.16 9.29 3.52
CA ILE A 151 -5.32 9.82 4.89
C ILE A 151 -6.73 10.38 5.14
N PRO A 152 -7.29 11.28 4.28
CA PRO A 152 -8.67 11.75 4.45
C PRO A 152 -9.70 10.61 4.43
N VAL A 153 -9.57 9.67 3.49
CA VAL A 153 -10.49 8.53 3.38
C VAL A 153 -10.42 7.65 4.61
N THR A 154 -9.22 7.33 5.10
CA THR A 154 -9.02 6.59 6.36
C THR A 154 -9.73 7.27 7.52
N LYS A 155 -9.58 8.59 7.67
CA LYS A 155 -10.22 9.35 8.75
C LYS A 155 -11.75 9.24 8.71
N ILE A 156 -12.33 9.36 7.51
CA ILE A 156 -13.77 9.18 7.30
C ILE A 156 -14.18 7.75 7.64
N LEU A 157 -13.43 6.76 7.15
CA LEU A 157 -13.74 5.34 7.32
C LEU A 157 -13.69 4.94 8.81
N ARG A 158 -12.63 5.29 9.54
CA ARG A 158 -12.51 5.04 10.98
C ARG A 158 -13.70 5.64 11.76
N LYS A 159 -14.10 6.89 11.45
CA LYS A 159 -15.26 7.55 12.08
C LYS A 159 -16.57 6.83 11.78
N ARG A 160 -16.79 6.45 10.52
CA ARG A 160 -18.03 5.76 10.09
C ARG A 160 -18.14 4.38 10.71
N LEU A 161 -17.05 3.61 10.70
CA LEU A 161 -17.01 2.28 11.29
C LEU A 161 -17.26 2.34 12.81
N ALA A 162 -16.67 3.31 13.52
CA ALA A 162 -16.85 3.48 14.97
C ALA A 162 -18.31 3.79 15.37
N ASN A 163 -19.08 4.43 14.49
CA ASN A 163 -20.49 4.74 14.73
C ASN A 163 -21.42 3.51 14.57
N ILE A 164 -20.93 2.42 13.98
CA ILE A 164 -21.70 1.19 13.81
C ILE A 164 -21.48 0.34 15.07
N SER A 165 -22.46 0.36 15.97
CA SER A 165 -22.38 -0.28 17.29
C SER A 165 -22.04 -1.78 17.20
N THR A 166 -22.52 -2.48 16.18
CA THR A 166 -22.24 -3.89 15.91
C THR A 166 -20.80 -4.17 15.50
N LEU A 167 -20.07 -3.17 14.98
CA LEU A 167 -18.67 -3.30 14.56
C LEU A 167 -17.67 -2.84 15.63
N LYS A 168 -18.13 -2.23 16.73
CA LYS A 168 -17.23 -1.72 17.78
C LYS A 168 -16.27 -2.78 18.35
N PRO A 169 -16.72 -4.01 18.72
CA PRO A 169 -15.83 -5.08 19.19
C PRO A 169 -14.88 -5.63 18.12
N PHE A 170 -15.19 -5.37 16.85
CA PHE A 170 -14.34 -5.73 15.72
C PHE A 170 -13.23 -4.70 15.51
N LEU A 171 -13.54 -3.41 15.63
CA LEU A 171 -12.59 -2.31 15.39
C LEU A 171 -11.56 -2.16 16.51
N GLU A 172 -11.94 -2.49 17.74
CA GLU A 172 -11.01 -2.51 18.90
C GLU A 172 -9.82 -3.44 18.67
N ARG A 173 -9.91 -4.39 17.74
CA ARG A 173 -8.81 -5.29 17.33
C ARG A 173 -7.72 -4.58 16.54
N PHE A 174 -7.99 -3.38 16.04
CA PHE A 174 -7.13 -2.61 15.17
C PHE A 174 -6.78 -1.22 15.76
N SER A 175 -7.23 -0.90 16.97
CA SER A 175 -7.04 0.41 17.61
C SER A 175 -5.76 0.52 18.47
N SER A 176 -4.86 -0.45 18.35
CA SER A 176 -3.53 -0.47 18.99
C SER A 176 -2.57 0.48 18.29
#